data_AF-A0A068S453-F1
#
_entry.id   AF-A0A068S453-F1
#
_cell.length_a   1.000
_cell.length_b   1.000
_cell.length_c   1.000
_cell.angle_alpha   90.00
_cell.angle_beta   90.00
_cell.angle_gamma   90.00
#
_symmetry.space_group_name_H-M   'P 1'
#
loop_
_entity.id
_entity.type
_entity.pdbx_description
1 polymer ?
#
loop_
_entity_poly.entity_id
_entity_poly.type
_entity_poly.pdbx_seq_one_letter_code
_entity_poly.pdbx_strand_id
1 'polypeptide(L)'
;MPYLDNIPAKRIFNYLLSLIGLDQPPSIVYASSNSEHQHHVNPTTTAPSSSSSSSLSATDAWTLQSWVGGLSKAVLCQIVWSCMMEYHDLWPIISSEQQKLLQQQQEQDEQKEQEQEENIQEITTIEHHAKEIARRLDALRPSEQFVHAAQVAQEYHQLIRLSSSLQHPLAAAVAIILLIQQSLTAAPEVRQHVYYQAKLGRLAVLEIGNVLKRQVDDPSRMLSVTHPSLVAFLRRVGWKEQLQDVCARLERYDTTWEFRHEYDHVVQLAERYPV
;
A
#
# COMPACT_ATOMS: atom_id res chain seq x y z
N MET A 1 -0.08 -32.70 -34.58
CA MET A 1 -0.55 -31.69 -33.62
C MET A 1 0.11 -31.95 -32.26
N PRO A 2 1.31 -31.41 -31.97
CA PRO A 2 2.05 -31.75 -30.73
C PRO A 2 2.43 -30.52 -29.87
N TYR A 3 1.49 -29.61 -29.56
CA TYR A 3 1.79 -28.39 -28.78
C TYR A 3 0.87 -28.12 -27.58
N LEU A 4 0.04 -29.07 -27.15
CA LEU A 4 -0.92 -28.85 -26.06
C LEU A 4 -0.52 -29.44 -24.68
N ASP A 5 0.63 -30.10 -24.58
CA ASP A 5 0.97 -30.87 -23.36
C ASP A 5 1.46 -30.03 -22.16
N ASN A 6 1.48 -28.70 -22.22
CA ASN A 6 2.08 -27.89 -21.15
C ASN A 6 1.34 -26.63 -20.73
N ILE A 7 0.04 -26.51 -21.02
CA ILE A 7 -0.79 -25.56 -20.27
C ILE A 7 -1.33 -26.32 -19.05
N PRO A 8 -0.85 -26.02 -17.82
CA PRO A 8 -1.31 -26.75 -16.65
C PRO A 8 -2.82 -26.56 -16.53
N ALA A 9 -3.58 -27.66 -16.52
CA ALA A 9 -5.04 -27.68 -16.40
C ALA A 9 -5.57 -26.78 -15.25
N LYS A 10 -4.73 -26.57 -14.23
CA LYS A 10 -4.94 -25.64 -13.11
C LYS A 10 -5.15 -24.17 -13.53
N ARG A 11 -4.52 -23.70 -14.61
CA ARG A 11 -4.68 -22.32 -15.13
C ARG A 11 -5.99 -22.15 -15.90
N ILE A 12 -6.36 -23.13 -16.72
CA ILE A 12 -7.66 -23.14 -17.43
C ILE A 12 -8.81 -23.21 -16.40
N PHE A 13 -8.62 -24.00 -15.34
CA PHE A 13 -9.56 -24.15 -14.24
C PHE A 13 -9.82 -22.84 -13.46
N ASN A 14 -8.77 -22.14 -13.03
CA ASN A 14 -8.91 -20.85 -12.34
C ASN A 14 -9.56 -19.80 -13.24
N TYR A 15 -9.29 -19.85 -14.55
CA TYR A 15 -9.85 -18.93 -15.52
C TYR A 15 -11.37 -19.12 -15.73
N LEU A 16 -11.85 -20.36 -15.81
CA LEU A 16 -13.28 -20.66 -15.89
C LEU A 16 -14.02 -20.23 -14.62
N LEU A 17 -13.38 -20.33 -13.46
CA LEU A 17 -13.95 -19.83 -12.21
C LEU A 17 -14.02 -18.30 -12.16
N SER A 18 -13.01 -17.61 -12.72
CA SER A 18 -13.00 -16.15 -12.87
C SER A 18 -14.11 -15.66 -13.82
N LEU A 19 -14.30 -16.32 -14.97
CA LEU A 19 -15.37 -16.02 -15.94
C LEU A 19 -16.78 -16.16 -15.36
N ILE A 20 -16.97 -17.06 -14.40
CA ILE A 20 -18.26 -17.29 -13.71
C ILE A 20 -18.39 -16.39 -12.45
N GLY A 21 -17.35 -15.64 -12.08
CA GLY A 21 -17.33 -14.79 -10.88
C GLY A 21 -17.19 -15.56 -9.57
N LEU A 22 -16.68 -16.80 -9.60
CA LEU A 22 -16.51 -17.68 -8.44
C LEU A 22 -15.11 -17.62 -7.81
N ASP A 23 -14.19 -16.82 -8.37
CA ASP A 23 -12.86 -16.61 -7.82
C ASP A 23 -12.75 -15.33 -6.96
N GLN A 24 -13.85 -14.60 -6.74
CA GLN A 24 -13.88 -13.51 -5.78
C GLN A 24 -14.03 -14.08 -4.36
N PRO A 25 -13.13 -13.73 -3.40
CA PRO A 25 -13.35 -14.07 -2.00
C PRO A 25 -14.70 -13.48 -1.57
N PRO A 26 -15.49 -14.17 -0.73
CA PRO A 26 -16.80 -13.69 -0.31
C PRO A 26 -16.63 -12.28 0.25
N SER A 27 -17.22 -11.29 -0.42
CA SER A 27 -17.29 -9.94 0.10
C SER A 27 -18.08 -10.03 1.40
N ILE A 28 -17.38 -9.93 2.54
CA ILE A 28 -18.01 -9.84 3.85
C ILE A 28 -18.77 -8.51 3.84
N VAL A 29 -20.05 -8.58 3.51
CA VAL A 29 -20.99 -7.48 3.74
C VAL A 29 -21.12 -7.37 5.26
N TYR A 30 -20.29 -6.54 5.88
CA TYR A 30 -20.54 -6.12 7.24
C TYR A 30 -21.85 -5.34 7.23
N ALA A 31 -22.88 -5.92 7.84
CA ALA A 31 -24.11 -5.23 8.15
C ALA A 31 -23.77 -4.03 9.05
N SER A 32 -23.80 -2.82 8.48
CA SER A 32 -23.80 -1.58 9.26
C SER A 32 -25.00 -1.61 10.21
N SER A 33 -24.72 -1.92 11.47
CA SER A 33 -25.65 -1.74 12.56
C SER A 33 -25.67 -0.25 12.92
N ASN A 34 -26.59 0.50 12.33
CA ASN A 34 -26.90 1.86 12.77
C ASN A 34 -27.60 1.79 14.13
N SER A 35 -26.90 2.22 15.17
CA SER A 35 -27.50 2.56 16.46
C SER A 35 -27.93 4.03 16.45
N GLU A 36 -29.23 4.28 16.26
CA GLU A 36 -29.84 5.59 16.53
C GLU A 36 -30.52 5.59 17.90
N HIS A 37 -30.10 6.53 18.74
CA HIS A 37 -30.76 6.97 19.95
C HIS A 37 -31.42 8.33 19.66
N GLN A 38 -32.74 8.48 19.87
CA GLN A 38 -33.37 9.45 20.80
C GLN A 38 -34.90 9.60 20.64
N HIS A 39 -35.56 9.55 21.81
CA HIS A 39 -36.82 10.14 22.29
C HIS A 39 -37.75 10.94 21.33
N HIS A 40 -39.10 10.72 21.38
CA HIS A 40 -40.07 11.37 22.28
C HIS A 40 -41.56 11.16 21.84
N VAL A 41 -42.36 10.52 22.73
CA VAL A 41 -43.78 10.69 23.14
C VAL A 41 -44.83 11.36 22.21
N ASN A 42 -45.90 10.64 21.79
CA ASN A 42 -47.30 10.74 22.33
C ASN A 42 -48.31 9.77 21.65
N PRO A 43 -49.40 9.34 22.32
CA PRO A 43 -50.33 8.32 21.82
C PRO A 43 -51.67 8.91 21.33
N THR A 44 -52.22 8.40 20.22
CA THR A 44 -53.67 8.52 19.94
C THR A 44 -54.18 7.34 19.12
N THR A 45 -55.28 6.78 19.63
CA THR A 45 -56.10 5.64 19.25
C THR A 45 -56.72 5.73 17.86
N THR A 46 -56.57 4.67 17.03
CA THR A 46 -57.63 4.25 16.07
C THR A 46 -57.47 2.78 15.63
N ALA A 47 -58.62 2.19 15.32
CA ALA A 47 -59.00 0.77 15.23
C ALA A 47 -58.32 -0.09 14.12
N PRO A 48 -58.49 -1.43 14.15
CA PRO A 48 -57.79 -2.37 13.29
C PRO A 48 -58.54 -2.61 11.98
N SER A 49 -57.86 -2.43 10.85
CA SER A 49 -58.33 -2.88 9.54
C SER A 49 -57.40 -3.96 9.01
N SER A 50 -57.92 -5.17 9.06
CA SER A 50 -57.46 -6.36 8.36
C SER A 50 -57.41 -6.13 6.84
N SER A 51 -56.22 -6.22 6.25
CA SER A 51 -56.06 -6.59 4.85
C SER A 51 -54.72 -7.28 4.67
N SER A 52 -54.75 -8.59 4.92
CA SER A 52 -53.78 -9.57 4.45
C SER A 52 -53.74 -9.56 2.92
N SER A 53 -52.85 -8.76 2.34
CA SER A 53 -52.34 -8.97 0.99
C SER A 53 -50.99 -9.69 1.10
N SER A 54 -51.06 -10.99 1.35
CA SER A 54 -49.95 -11.91 1.13
C SER A 54 -49.60 -11.89 -0.36
N SER A 55 -48.64 -11.05 -0.75
CA SER A 55 -47.97 -11.15 -2.05
C SER A 55 -47.13 -12.42 -2.05
N LEU A 56 -47.78 -13.52 -2.40
CA LEU A 56 -47.15 -14.79 -2.72
C LEU A 56 -46.10 -14.57 -3.82
N SER A 57 -44.86 -14.90 -3.46
CA SER A 57 -43.75 -15.31 -4.32
C SER A 57 -43.48 -14.39 -5.51
N ALA A 58 -42.53 -13.46 -5.32
CA ALA A 58 -41.43 -13.41 -6.28
C ALA A 58 -40.85 -14.83 -6.27
N THR A 59 -41.26 -15.65 -7.24
CA THR A 59 -40.58 -16.91 -7.55
C THR A 59 -39.11 -16.62 -7.51
N ASP A 60 -38.38 -17.31 -6.61
CA ASP A 60 -36.93 -17.33 -6.57
C ASP A 60 -36.46 -17.56 -8.01
N ALA A 61 -36.09 -16.47 -8.67
CA ALA A 61 -35.51 -16.55 -9.98
C ALA A 61 -34.18 -17.25 -9.73
N TRP A 62 -34.15 -18.55 -9.98
CA TRP A 62 -32.93 -19.32 -10.12
C TRP A 62 -32.11 -18.64 -11.20
N THR A 63 -31.33 -17.63 -10.80
CA THR A 63 -30.43 -16.97 -11.72
C THR A 63 -29.39 -18.00 -12.08
N LEU A 64 -29.05 -18.08 -13.37
CA LEU A 64 -27.98 -18.96 -13.84
C LEU A 64 -26.75 -18.84 -12.94
N GLN A 65 -26.42 -17.64 -12.48
CA GLN A 65 -25.34 -17.37 -11.55
C GLN A 65 -25.49 -18.10 -10.19
N SER A 66 -26.68 -18.09 -9.57
CA SER A 66 -26.93 -18.82 -8.31
C SER A 66 -26.83 -20.34 -8.48
N TRP A 67 -27.30 -20.86 -9.62
CA TRP A 67 -27.21 -22.28 -9.93
C TRP A 67 -25.77 -22.72 -10.19
N VAL A 68 -25.05 -21.99 -11.05
CA VAL A 68 -23.65 -22.28 -11.39
C VAL A 68 -22.75 -22.10 -10.15
N GLY A 69 -23.06 -21.13 -9.28
CA GLY A 69 -22.33 -20.94 -8.03
C GLY A 69 -22.52 -22.04 -6.98
N GLY A 70 -23.58 -22.86 -7.10
CA GLY A 70 -23.79 -24.03 -6.27
C GLY A 70 -23.06 -25.30 -6.75
N LEU A 71 -22.44 -25.28 -7.94
CA LEU A 71 -21.76 -26.43 -8.51
C LEU A 71 -20.32 -26.57 -8.00
N SER A 72 -19.86 -27.80 -7.85
CA SER A 72 -18.46 -28.05 -7.56
C SER A 72 -17.58 -27.66 -8.75
N LYS A 73 -16.35 -27.22 -8.47
CA LYS A 73 -15.41 -26.82 -9.52
C LYS A 73 -15.13 -27.94 -10.54
N ALA A 74 -15.19 -29.19 -10.11
CA ALA A 74 -15.04 -30.36 -10.99
C ALA A 74 -16.20 -30.48 -11.99
N VAL A 75 -17.44 -30.28 -11.52
CA VAL A 75 -18.64 -30.30 -12.37
C VAL A 75 -18.62 -29.14 -13.37
N LEU A 76 -18.21 -27.95 -12.93
CA LEU A 76 -18.04 -26.80 -13.84
C LEU A 76 -17.05 -27.10 -14.96
N CYS A 77 -15.90 -27.70 -14.64
CA CYS A 77 -14.93 -28.06 -15.66
C CYS A 77 -15.43 -29.15 -16.60
N GLN A 78 -16.21 -30.10 -16.11
CA GLN A 78 -16.80 -31.13 -16.96
C GLN A 78 -17.84 -30.52 -17.92
N ILE A 79 -18.70 -29.62 -17.44
CA ILE A 79 -19.68 -28.91 -18.27
C ILE A 79 -18.96 -28.10 -19.35
N VAL A 80 -17.95 -27.30 -18.95
CA VAL A 80 -17.18 -26.50 -19.90
C VAL A 80 -16.47 -27.38 -20.92
N TRP A 81 -15.83 -28.47 -20.47
CA TRP A 81 -15.16 -29.42 -21.37
C TRP A 81 -16.13 -30.06 -22.36
N SER A 82 -17.29 -30.52 -21.90
CA SER A 82 -18.34 -31.06 -22.77
C SER A 82 -18.83 -30.02 -23.78
N CYS A 83 -19.09 -28.79 -23.36
CA CYS A 83 -19.48 -27.70 -24.26
C CYS A 83 -18.38 -27.39 -25.28
N MET A 84 -17.11 -27.42 -24.88
CA MET A 84 -15.98 -27.18 -25.79
C MET A 84 -15.85 -28.28 -26.85
N MET A 85 -16.12 -29.53 -26.48
CA MET A 85 -16.09 -30.66 -27.42
C MET A 85 -17.28 -30.67 -28.38
N GLU A 86 -18.44 -30.19 -27.92
CA GLU A 86 -19.68 -30.15 -28.72
C GLU A 86 -19.75 -28.91 -29.64
N TYR A 87 -19.21 -27.77 -29.20
CA TYR A 87 -19.21 -26.51 -29.93
C TYR A 87 -17.79 -26.04 -30.26
N HIS A 88 -17.18 -26.68 -31.26
CA HIS A 88 -15.80 -26.39 -31.67
C HIS A 88 -15.56 -24.91 -32.07
N ASP A 89 -16.61 -24.22 -32.55
CA ASP A 89 -16.54 -22.81 -32.96
C ASP A 89 -16.39 -21.83 -31.78
N LEU A 90 -16.69 -22.26 -30.55
CA LEU A 90 -16.51 -21.42 -29.36
C LEU A 90 -15.06 -21.37 -28.87
N TRP A 91 -14.24 -22.36 -29.24
CA TRP A 91 -12.86 -22.45 -28.77
C TRP A 91 -11.98 -21.27 -29.23
N PRO A 92 -11.99 -20.83 -30.49
CA PRO A 92 -11.25 -19.65 -30.93
C PRO A 92 -11.66 -18.38 -30.17
N ILE A 93 -12.93 -18.25 -29.81
CA ILE A 93 -13.45 -17.10 -29.06
C ILE A 93 -12.91 -17.12 -27.62
N ILE A 94 -13.06 -18.25 -26.92
CA ILE A 94 -12.60 -18.42 -25.53
C ILE A 94 -11.08 -18.25 -25.43
N SER A 95 -10.33 -18.87 -26.34
CA SER A 95 -8.87 -18.76 -26.40
C SER A 95 -8.41 -17.33 -26.72
N SER A 96 -9.10 -16.61 -27.59
CA SER A 96 -8.77 -15.20 -27.89
C SER A 96 -8.98 -14.29 -26.68
N GLU A 97 -10.07 -14.46 -25.93
CA GLU A 97 -10.31 -13.68 -24.70
C GLU A 97 -9.32 -14.05 -23.60
N GLN A 98 -8.96 -15.33 -23.48
CA GLN A 98 -7.93 -15.77 -22.54
C GLN A 98 -6.57 -15.15 -22.87
N GLN A 99 -6.22 -15.10 -24.16
CA GLN A 99 -4.97 -14.50 -24.60
C GLN A 99 -4.95 -12.99 -24.33
N LYS A 100 -6.06 -12.27 -24.55
CA LYS A 100 -6.17 -10.84 -24.20
C LYS A 100 -6.00 -10.60 -22.71
N LEU A 101 -6.63 -11.41 -21.86
CA LEU A 101 -6.53 -11.27 -20.40
C LEU A 101 -5.12 -11.58 -19.89
N LEU A 102 -4.45 -12.60 -20.46
CA LEU A 102 -3.05 -12.88 -20.16
C LEU A 102 -2.13 -11.73 -20.59
N GLN A 103 -2.37 -11.14 -21.76
CA GLN A 103 -1.62 -9.97 -22.23
C GLN A 103 -1.85 -8.76 -21.30
N GLN A 104 -3.10 -8.47 -20.93
CA GLN A 104 -3.42 -7.39 -19.98
C GLN A 104 -2.76 -7.61 -18.61
N GLN A 105 -2.73 -8.85 -18.13
CA GLN A 105 -2.06 -9.16 -16.86
C GLN A 105 -0.55 -8.96 -16.95
N GLN A 106 0.07 -9.40 -18.06
CA GLN A 106 1.50 -9.16 -18.30
C GLN A 106 1.82 -7.66 -18.37
N GLU A 107 1.04 -6.88 -19.11
CA GLU A 107 1.21 -5.42 -19.19
C GLU A 107 1.06 -4.74 -17.82
N GLN A 108 0.12 -5.19 -16.98
CA GLN A 108 -0.04 -4.68 -15.62
C GLN A 108 1.14 -5.03 -14.71
N ASP A 109 1.69 -6.23 -14.84
CA ASP A 109 2.84 -6.67 -14.06
C ASP A 109 4.10 -5.90 -14.48
N GLU A 110 4.32 -5.69 -15.78
CA GLU A 110 5.42 -4.86 -16.31
C GLU A 110 5.31 -3.40 -15.85
N GLN A 111 4.11 -2.82 -15.86
CA GLN A 111 3.88 -1.45 -15.36
C GLN A 111 4.20 -1.32 -13.86
N LYS A 112 3.80 -2.29 -13.05
CA LYS A 112 4.10 -2.31 -11.61
C LYS A 112 5.59 -2.45 -11.32
N GLU A 113 6.29 -3.27 -12.12
CA GLU A 113 7.73 -3.43 -12.00
C GLU A 113 8.44 -2.11 -12.33
N GLN A 114 8.02 -1.43 -13.41
CA GLN A 114 8.55 -0.12 -13.79
C GLN A 114 8.31 0.95 -12.71
N GLU A 115 7.09 1.07 -12.18
CA GLU A 115 6.75 2.03 -11.12
C GLU A 115 7.66 1.85 -9.89
N GLN A 116 8.04 0.62 -9.56
CA GLN A 116 8.90 0.35 -8.41
C GLN A 116 10.37 0.62 -8.66
N GLU A 117 10.84 0.31 -9.86
CA GLU A 117 12.18 0.68 -10.28
C GLU A 117 12.31 2.22 -10.25
N GLU A 118 11.28 2.95 -10.69
CA GLU A 118 11.19 4.40 -10.55
C GLU A 118 11.24 4.83 -9.07
N ASN A 119 10.45 4.20 -8.18
CA ASN A 119 10.52 4.49 -6.74
C ASN A 119 11.92 4.25 -6.15
N ILE A 120 12.60 3.15 -6.51
CA ILE A 120 13.97 2.86 -6.03
C ILE A 120 14.94 3.91 -6.58
N GLN A 121 14.83 4.27 -7.85
CA GLN A 121 15.65 5.32 -8.46
C GLN A 121 15.43 6.67 -7.78
N GLU A 122 14.19 7.03 -7.44
CA GLU A 122 13.88 8.24 -6.69
C GLU A 122 14.51 8.24 -5.28
N ILE A 123 14.44 7.13 -4.55
CA ILE A 123 15.13 6.98 -3.25
C ILE A 123 16.64 7.22 -3.42
N THR A 124 17.27 6.55 -4.39
CA THR A 124 18.71 6.67 -4.61
C THR A 124 19.12 8.08 -5.04
N THR A 125 18.26 8.79 -5.79
CA THR A 125 18.48 10.18 -6.19
C THR A 125 18.42 11.12 -4.99
N ILE A 126 17.45 10.93 -4.10
CA ILE A 126 17.34 11.70 -2.85
C ILE A 126 18.54 11.44 -1.95
N GLU A 127 18.94 10.17 -1.80
CA GLU A 127 20.13 9.79 -1.03
C GLU A 127 21.40 10.43 -1.59
N HIS A 128 21.56 10.42 -2.92
CA HIS A 128 22.68 11.07 -3.59
C HIS A 128 22.71 12.58 -3.32
N HIS A 129 21.56 13.26 -3.40
CA HIS A 129 21.47 14.69 -3.05
C HIS A 129 21.82 14.96 -1.58
N ALA A 130 21.34 14.13 -0.65
CA ALA A 130 21.70 14.26 0.75
C ALA A 130 23.22 14.08 0.97
N LYS A 131 23.85 13.11 0.30
CA LYS A 131 25.31 12.90 0.33
C LYS A 131 26.06 14.08 -0.24
N GLU A 132 25.57 14.68 -1.32
CA GLU A 132 26.19 15.86 -1.92
C GLU A 132 26.11 17.09 -1.00
N ILE A 133 25.01 17.29 -0.28
CA ILE A 133 24.92 18.32 0.77
C ILE A 133 25.99 18.09 1.84
N ALA A 134 26.10 16.87 2.36
CA ALA A 134 27.10 16.52 3.37
C ALA A 134 28.53 16.71 2.84
N ARG A 135 28.83 16.25 1.62
CA ARG A 135 30.16 16.39 0.99
C ARG A 135 30.55 17.85 0.79
N ARG A 136 29.60 18.70 0.35
CA ARG A 136 29.83 20.15 0.22
C ARG A 136 30.14 20.79 1.57
N LEU A 137 29.44 20.38 2.62
CA LEU A 137 29.70 20.85 3.98
C LEU A 137 31.08 20.39 4.49
N ASP A 138 31.43 19.12 4.28
CA ASP A 138 32.72 18.55 4.72
C ASP A 138 33.93 19.18 4.02
N ALA A 139 33.74 19.73 2.82
CA ALA A 139 34.79 20.46 2.10
C ALA A 139 35.09 21.85 2.68
N LEU A 140 34.24 22.38 3.56
CA LEU A 140 34.37 23.69 4.18
C LEU A 140 35.09 23.63 5.53
N ARG A 141 35.69 24.74 5.96
CA ARG A 141 36.27 24.85 7.30
C ARG A 141 35.16 24.82 8.36
N PRO A 142 35.39 24.33 9.59
CA PRO A 142 34.35 24.27 10.63
C PRO A 142 33.62 25.60 10.89
N SER A 143 34.33 26.74 10.83
CA SER A 143 33.72 28.07 10.95
C SER A 143 32.76 28.40 9.82
N GLU A 144 33.09 28.00 8.59
CA GLU A 144 32.25 28.19 7.39
C GLU A 144 31.06 27.23 7.41
N GLN A 145 31.27 25.98 7.86
CA GLN A 145 30.20 25.00 8.02
C GLN A 145 29.07 25.55 8.91
N PHE A 146 29.41 26.22 10.00
CA PHE A 146 28.43 26.85 10.89
C PHE A 146 27.68 28.01 10.21
N VAL A 147 28.37 28.84 9.42
CA VAL A 147 27.75 29.94 8.65
C VAL A 147 26.71 29.40 7.65
N HIS A 148 26.98 28.26 7.04
CA HIS A 148 26.06 27.62 6.08
C HIS A 148 25.00 26.70 6.72
N ALA A 149 24.99 26.53 8.05
CA ALA A 149 24.12 25.56 8.72
C ALA A 149 22.62 25.81 8.48
N ALA A 150 22.20 27.08 8.44
CA ALA A 150 20.80 27.45 8.17
C ALA A 150 20.37 27.07 6.75
N GLN A 151 21.25 27.33 5.76
CA GLN A 151 21.01 26.96 4.36
C GLN A 151 20.92 25.43 4.23
N VAL A 152 21.87 24.70 4.82
CA VAL A 152 21.88 23.23 4.82
C VAL A 152 20.61 22.66 5.45
N ALA A 153 20.15 23.23 6.57
CA ALA A 153 18.90 22.82 7.19
C ALA A 153 17.69 23.03 6.26
N GLN A 154 17.65 24.15 5.54
CA GLN A 154 16.60 24.44 4.56
C GLN A 154 16.62 23.46 3.38
N GLU A 155 17.81 23.11 2.87
CA GLU A 155 17.95 22.12 1.80
C GLU A 155 17.46 20.74 2.26
N TYR A 156 17.81 20.31 3.48
CA TYR A 156 17.27 19.08 4.06
C TYR A 156 15.75 19.14 4.28
N HIS A 157 15.19 20.27 4.73
CA HIS A 157 13.74 20.44 4.82
C HIS A 157 13.04 20.23 3.47
N GLN A 158 13.59 20.82 2.40
CA GLN A 158 13.03 20.67 1.06
C GLN A 158 13.08 19.22 0.60
N LEU A 159 14.21 18.54 0.81
CA LEU A 159 14.34 17.13 0.47
C LEU A 159 13.35 16.24 1.24
N ILE A 160 13.14 16.46 2.54
CA ILE A 160 12.11 15.71 3.32
C ILE A 160 10.72 15.91 2.73
N ARG A 161 10.37 17.14 2.34
CA ARG A 161 9.08 17.44 1.70
C ARG A 161 8.92 16.74 0.36
N LEU A 162 9.98 16.71 -0.45
CA LEU A 162 10.00 15.97 -1.71
C LEU A 162 9.86 14.46 -1.46
N SER A 163 10.60 13.90 -0.50
CA SER A 163 10.48 12.48 -0.13
C SER A 163 9.07 12.11 0.32
N SER A 164 8.38 13.00 1.03
CA SER A 164 7.02 12.77 1.53
C SER A 164 5.97 12.74 0.41
N SER A 165 6.32 13.24 -0.78
CA SER A 165 5.48 13.26 -1.98
C SER A 165 5.63 12.02 -2.86
N LEU A 166 6.59 11.13 -2.57
CA LEU A 166 6.75 9.86 -3.29
C LEU A 166 5.46 9.03 -3.21
N GLN A 167 5.15 8.34 -4.31
CA GLN A 167 3.90 7.60 -4.44
C GLN A 167 3.82 6.44 -3.46
N HIS A 168 4.92 5.70 -3.30
CA HIS A 168 5.00 4.56 -2.39
C HIS A 168 5.37 4.99 -0.96
N PRO A 169 4.50 4.75 0.06
CA PRO A 169 4.75 5.24 1.41
C PRO A 169 6.03 4.69 2.06
N LEU A 170 6.32 3.40 1.91
CA LEU A 170 7.59 2.85 2.44
C LEU A 170 8.81 3.44 1.74
N ALA A 171 8.72 3.80 0.45
CA ALA A 171 9.82 4.44 -0.26
C ALA A 171 10.06 5.85 0.30
N ALA A 172 8.98 6.61 0.53
CA ALA A 172 9.01 7.89 1.22
C ALA A 172 9.67 7.80 2.60
N ALA A 173 9.23 6.85 3.43
CA ALA A 173 9.78 6.66 4.77
C ALA A 173 11.28 6.35 4.72
N VAL A 174 11.72 5.43 3.86
CA VAL A 174 13.15 5.09 3.71
C VAL A 174 13.98 6.24 3.18
N ALA A 175 13.49 6.98 2.19
CA ALA A 175 14.17 8.17 1.69
C ALA A 175 14.42 9.21 2.82
N ILE A 176 13.42 9.44 3.68
CA ILE A 176 13.56 10.34 4.83
C ILE A 176 14.56 9.77 5.85
N ILE A 177 14.51 8.47 6.16
CA ILE A 177 15.44 7.82 7.09
C ILE A 177 16.89 7.99 6.61
N LEU A 178 17.18 7.68 5.34
CA LEU A 178 18.52 7.79 4.76
C LEU A 178 19.03 9.24 4.77
N LEU A 179 18.16 10.21 4.48
CA LEU A 179 18.47 11.64 4.57
C LEU A 179 18.86 12.05 5.99
N ILE A 180 18.08 11.59 6.99
CA ILE A 180 18.38 11.89 8.39
C ILE A 180 19.68 11.23 8.83
N GLN A 181 19.94 9.99 8.44
CA GLN A 181 21.22 9.35 8.71
C GLN A 181 22.40 10.16 8.17
N GLN A 182 22.27 10.65 6.94
CA GLN A 182 23.32 11.46 6.31
C GLN A 182 23.51 12.81 7.00
N SER A 183 22.43 13.48 7.40
CA SER A 183 22.55 14.74 8.15
C SER A 183 23.06 14.55 9.58
N LEU A 184 22.85 13.37 10.19
CA LEU A 184 23.41 13.01 11.49
C LEU A 184 24.93 12.75 11.47
N THR A 185 25.58 12.64 10.31
CA THR A 185 27.05 12.56 10.20
C THR A 185 27.75 13.92 10.16
N ALA A 186 27.00 15.02 10.03
CA ALA A 186 27.57 16.37 10.00
C ALA A 186 28.31 16.75 11.30
N ALA A 187 29.13 17.80 11.24
CA ALA A 187 29.84 18.34 12.40
C ALA A 187 28.88 18.70 13.56
N PRO A 188 29.31 18.57 14.83
CA PRO A 188 28.45 18.78 16.00
C PRO A 188 27.67 20.10 16.01
N GLU A 189 28.32 21.20 15.62
CA GLU A 189 27.74 22.55 15.60
C GLU A 189 26.64 22.67 14.54
N VAL A 190 26.86 22.07 13.36
CA VAL A 190 25.86 22.03 12.29
C VAL A 190 24.70 21.15 12.70
N ARG A 191 24.95 19.98 13.28
CA ARG A 191 23.88 19.11 13.81
C ARG A 191 23.06 19.82 14.87
N GLN A 192 23.71 20.55 15.78
CA GLN A 192 23.00 21.34 16.77
C GLN A 192 22.10 22.37 16.08
N HIS A 193 22.58 23.12 15.09
CA HIS A 193 21.73 24.05 14.36
C HIS A 193 20.56 23.35 13.65
N VAL A 194 20.85 22.30 12.87
CA VAL A 194 19.87 21.55 12.06
C VAL A 194 18.77 20.93 12.93
N TYR A 195 19.14 20.27 14.03
CA TYR A 195 18.17 19.55 14.88
C TYR A 195 17.56 20.41 15.97
N TYR A 196 18.34 21.27 16.62
CA TYR A 196 17.86 22.09 17.72
C TYR A 196 17.21 23.40 17.27
N GLN A 197 17.80 24.12 16.32
CA GLN A 197 17.26 25.42 15.87
C GLN A 197 16.24 25.24 14.74
N ALA A 198 16.61 24.51 13.69
CA ALA A 198 15.73 24.31 12.53
C ALA A 198 14.67 23.22 12.74
N LYS A 199 14.75 22.42 13.81
CA LYS A 199 13.78 21.37 14.17
C LYS A 199 13.60 20.29 13.09
N LEU A 200 14.65 19.99 12.34
CA LEU A 200 14.65 18.97 11.27
C LEU A 200 14.13 17.61 11.78
N GLY A 201 14.55 17.20 12.97
CA GLY A 201 14.17 15.92 13.57
C GLY A 201 12.67 15.77 13.80
N ARG A 202 12.02 16.83 14.31
CA ARG A 202 10.55 16.85 14.52
C ARG A 202 9.83 16.71 13.20
N LEU A 203 10.25 17.50 12.21
CA LEU A 203 9.67 17.46 10.87
C LEU A 203 9.76 16.04 10.29
N ALA A 204 10.95 15.42 10.35
CA ALA A 204 11.18 14.09 9.80
C ALA A 204 10.26 13.04 10.43
N VAL A 205 10.14 13.02 11.76
CA VAL A 205 9.29 12.05 12.47
C VAL A 205 7.83 12.24 12.14
N LEU A 206 7.35 13.49 12.11
CA LEU A 206 5.96 13.78 11.75
C LEU A 206 5.65 13.37 10.31
N GLU A 207 6.56 13.62 9.38
CA GLU A 207 6.39 13.19 7.99
C GLU A 207 6.42 11.66 7.84
N ILE A 208 7.37 10.97 8.49
CA ILE A 208 7.39 9.50 8.47
C ILE A 208 6.09 8.96 9.08
N GLY A 209 5.63 9.49 10.21
CA GLY A 209 4.37 9.09 10.83
C GLY A 209 3.17 9.30 9.90
N ASN A 210 3.10 10.44 9.21
CA ASN A 210 2.04 10.74 8.24
C ASN A 210 2.08 9.80 7.02
N VAL A 211 3.28 9.52 6.50
CA VAL A 211 3.51 8.59 5.40
C VAL A 211 3.05 7.19 5.76
N LEU A 212 3.44 6.68 6.94
CA LEU A 212 3.04 5.34 7.38
C LEU A 212 1.52 5.26 7.63
N LYS A 213 0.93 6.25 8.33
CA LYS A 213 -0.53 6.28 8.57
C LYS A 213 -1.35 6.21 7.28
N ARG A 214 -0.95 6.94 6.22
CA ARG A 214 -1.64 6.92 4.91
C ARG A 214 -1.84 5.52 4.33
N GLN A 215 -0.94 4.58 4.64
CA GLN A 215 -1.03 3.21 4.13
C GLN A 215 -1.91 2.30 4.99
N VAL A 216 -2.01 2.57 6.29
CA VAL A 216 -2.88 1.82 7.19
C VAL A 216 -4.36 2.08 6.87
N ASP A 217 -4.67 3.33 6.48
CA ASP A 217 -6.04 3.73 6.16
C ASP A 217 -6.54 3.20 4.79
N ASP A 218 -5.63 2.74 3.92
CA ASP A 218 -5.96 2.14 2.61
C ASP A 218 -5.38 0.71 2.49
N PRO A 219 -6.11 -0.33 2.96
CA PRO A 219 -5.66 -1.73 2.92
C PRO A 219 -5.37 -2.24 1.50
N SER A 220 -6.00 -1.64 0.49
CA SER A 220 -5.78 -1.98 -0.92
C SER A 220 -4.33 -1.72 -1.34
N ARG A 221 -3.71 -0.68 -0.77
CA ARG A 221 -2.30 -0.34 -0.97
C ARG A 221 -1.35 -1.18 -0.11
N MET A 222 -1.80 -1.76 1.00
CA MET A 222 -0.98 -2.72 1.76
C MET A 222 -0.69 -3.99 0.96
N LEU A 223 -1.65 -4.46 0.15
CA LEU A 223 -1.45 -5.61 -0.73
C LEU A 223 -0.44 -5.34 -1.86
N SER A 224 -0.17 -4.07 -2.19
CA SER A 224 0.83 -3.64 -3.17
C SER A 224 2.28 -3.76 -2.68
N VAL A 225 2.53 -3.97 -1.38
CA VAL A 225 3.88 -4.17 -0.82
C VAL A 225 4.43 -5.57 -1.16
N THR A 226 3.70 -6.38 -1.92
CA THR A 226 4.07 -7.77 -2.22
C THR A 226 5.14 -7.92 -3.30
N HIS A 227 5.60 -6.85 -3.92
CA HIS A 227 6.56 -7.00 -5.00
C HIS A 227 7.99 -7.26 -4.50
N PRO A 228 8.69 -8.28 -5.03
CA PRO A 228 9.96 -8.75 -4.47
C PRO A 228 11.10 -7.72 -4.46
N SER A 229 11.17 -6.81 -5.44
CA SER A 229 12.30 -5.89 -5.62
C SER A 229 12.39 -4.83 -4.51
N LEU A 230 11.30 -4.09 -4.27
CA LEU A 230 11.25 -3.10 -3.20
C LEU A 230 11.38 -3.77 -1.82
N VAL A 231 10.73 -4.91 -1.61
CA VAL A 231 10.86 -5.69 -0.36
C VAL A 231 12.31 -6.13 -0.14
N ALA A 232 12.99 -6.64 -1.18
CA ALA A 232 14.39 -7.02 -1.08
C ALA A 232 15.29 -5.81 -0.79
N PHE A 233 15.01 -4.66 -1.41
CA PHE A 233 15.71 -3.41 -1.13
C PHE A 233 15.53 -2.99 0.34
N LEU A 234 14.29 -2.93 0.83
CA LEU A 234 13.95 -2.55 2.20
C LEU A 234 14.61 -3.47 3.24
N ARG A 235 14.59 -4.79 3.00
CA ARG A 235 15.27 -5.77 3.86
C ARG A 235 16.79 -5.62 3.83
N ARG A 236 17.38 -5.38 2.65
CA ARG A 236 18.82 -5.17 2.51
C ARG A 236 19.28 -3.94 3.30
N VAL A 237 18.46 -2.89 3.31
CA VAL A 237 18.74 -1.66 4.05
C VAL A 237 18.53 -1.85 5.57
N GLY A 238 17.68 -2.79 5.99
CA GLY A 238 17.31 -2.94 7.40
C GLY A 238 16.55 -1.71 7.89
N TRP A 239 15.55 -1.28 7.11
CA TRP A 239 14.96 0.05 7.27
C TRP A 239 14.29 0.27 8.63
N LYS A 240 13.77 -0.78 9.28
CA LYS A 240 13.15 -0.69 10.62
C LYS A 240 14.20 -0.46 11.69
N GLU A 241 15.29 -1.22 11.64
CA GLU A 241 16.42 -1.07 12.54
C GLU A 241 17.04 0.33 12.39
N GLN A 242 17.14 0.79 11.14
CA GLN A 242 17.58 2.15 10.85
C GLN A 242 16.62 3.22 11.37
N LEU A 243 15.31 3.03 11.22
CA LEU A 243 14.31 3.94 11.77
C LEU A 243 14.42 4.01 13.30
N GLN A 244 14.57 2.87 13.97
CA GLN A 244 14.74 2.80 15.41
C GLN A 244 16.01 3.52 15.87
N ASP A 245 17.15 3.30 15.20
CA ASP A 245 18.40 4.01 15.50
C ASP A 245 18.24 5.52 15.29
N VAL A 246 17.66 5.93 14.16
CA VAL A 246 17.41 7.34 13.84
C VAL A 246 16.52 7.98 14.90
N CYS A 247 15.37 7.38 15.23
CA CYS A 247 14.47 7.89 16.25
C CYS A 247 15.19 8.03 17.61
N ALA A 248 15.91 7.00 18.05
CA ALA A 248 16.66 7.03 19.31
C ALA A 248 17.74 8.12 19.33
N ARG A 249 18.39 8.39 18.20
CA ARG A 249 19.40 9.46 18.08
C ARG A 249 18.74 10.84 18.06
N LEU A 250 17.69 11.03 17.27
CA LEU A 250 16.95 12.29 17.21
C LEU A 250 16.38 12.69 18.57
N GLU A 251 15.85 11.71 19.32
CA GLU A 251 15.30 11.91 20.65
C GLU A 251 16.33 12.47 21.66
N ARG A 252 17.63 12.24 21.43
CA ARG A 252 18.72 12.81 22.24
C ARG A 252 19.05 14.25 21.86
N TYR A 253 18.90 14.60 20.58
CA TYR A 253 19.19 15.95 20.06
C TYR A 253 18.03 16.92 20.30
N ASP A 254 16.82 16.42 20.56
CA ASP A 254 15.63 17.26 20.73
C ASP A 254 15.03 17.19 22.14
N THR A 255 15.81 17.64 23.13
CA THR A 255 15.41 17.68 24.53
C THR A 255 14.23 18.62 24.82
N THR A 256 13.89 19.51 23.88
CA THR A 256 12.86 20.54 24.03
C THR A 256 11.54 20.17 23.37
N TRP A 257 11.42 18.97 22.81
CA TRP A 257 10.16 18.54 22.19
C TRP A 257 9.27 17.91 23.25
N GLU A 258 8.03 18.38 23.37
CA GLU A 258 7.07 17.85 24.34
C GLU A 258 6.49 16.49 23.91
N PHE A 259 6.46 16.23 22.60
CA PHE A 259 5.85 15.05 22.00
C PHE A 259 6.89 13.94 21.72
N ARG A 260 7.82 13.69 22.65
CA ARG A 260 8.88 12.68 22.45
C ARG A 260 8.34 11.26 22.22
N HIS A 261 7.15 10.97 22.73
CA HIS A 261 6.48 9.69 22.46
C HIS A 261 6.20 9.44 20.97
N GLU A 262 6.22 10.47 20.12
CA GLU A 262 6.06 10.30 18.67
C GLU A 262 7.24 9.54 18.04
N TYR A 263 8.46 9.62 18.60
CA TYR A 263 9.59 8.81 18.14
C TYR A 263 9.29 7.31 18.26
N ASP A 264 8.81 6.89 19.42
CA ASP A 264 8.42 5.50 19.69
C ASP A 264 7.18 5.10 18.90
N HIS A 265 6.21 6.00 18.78
CA HIS A 265 4.98 5.75 18.03
C HIS A 265 5.26 5.46 16.56
N VAL A 266 6.17 6.20 15.92
CA VAL A 266 6.55 5.95 14.52
C VAL A 266 7.22 4.58 14.36
N VAL A 267 8.04 4.16 15.32
CA VAL A 267 8.61 2.80 15.34
C VAL A 267 7.51 1.75 15.48
N GLN A 268 6.54 1.95 16.37
CA GLN A 268 5.39 1.06 16.52
C GLN A 268 4.50 0.98 15.27
N LEU A 269 4.37 2.09 14.53
CA LEU A 269 3.68 2.08 13.24
C LEU A 269 4.44 1.22 12.23
N ALA A 270 5.77 1.31 12.20
CA ALA A 270 6.62 0.51 11.30
C ALA A 270 6.51 -1.00 11.56
N GLU A 271 6.25 -1.45 12.79
CA GLU A 271 6.05 -2.87 13.13
C GLU A 271 4.81 -3.49 12.45
N ARG A 272 3.85 -2.67 12.02
CA ARG A 272 2.65 -3.16 11.32
C ARG A 272 2.94 -3.64 9.89
N TYR A 273 4.14 -3.37 9.38
CA TYR A 273 4.53 -3.74 8.03
C TYR A 273 5.29 -5.08 8.04
N PRO A 274 4.94 -6.03 7.16
CA PRO A 274 5.50 -7.38 7.18
C PRO A 274 6.91 -7.49 6.55
N VAL A 275 7.52 -6.37 6.17
CA VAL A 275 8.79 -6.31 5.42
C VAL A 275 9.98 -6.55 6.33
#